data_AF-A0A5A7PJE9-F1
#
_entry.id   AF-A0A5A7PJE9-F1
#
_cell.length_a   1.000
_cell.length_b   1.000
_cell.length_c   1.000
_cell.angle_alpha   90.00
_cell.angle_beta   90.00
_cell.angle_gamma   90.00
#
_symmetry.space_group_name_H-M   'P 1'
#
loop_
_entity.id
_entity.type
_entity.pdbx_description
1 polymer ?
#
loop_
_entity_poly.entity_id
_entity_poly.type
_entity_poly.pdbx_seq_one_letter_code
_entity_poly.pdbx_strand_id
1 'polypeptide(L)'
;MMIFPQTVVDAAQRTAKLIEEAKPIAVSTVETISSAEPTLILGGLVVGYFLLPPVFSTLSFSLRGYQGDLSPAQALDLMSKKNYIMVDIRSEKDKGKAGIPRFPPSAKNKLISVPLEELPSKLQSLVRSAKKVEAEMVALKISYLKKINKGSNIVILDS
;
A
#
# COMPACT_ATOMS: atom_id res chain seq x y z
N MET A 1 11.28 -42.70 -34.04
CA MET A 1 9.97 -42.16 -34.48
C MET A 1 9.79 -40.81 -33.79
N MET A 2 10.25 -39.73 -34.42
CA MET A 2 10.15 -38.35 -33.90
C MET A 2 8.99 -37.66 -34.60
N ILE A 3 7.97 -37.28 -33.84
CA ILE A 3 6.85 -36.50 -34.33
C ILE A 3 6.85 -35.24 -33.46
N PHE A 4 7.07 -34.08 -34.05
CA PHE A 4 6.63 -32.71 -33.68
C PHE A 4 7.57 -31.72 -34.38
N PRO A 5 7.16 -31.15 -35.54
CA PRO A 5 7.27 -29.70 -35.66
C PRO A 5 6.24 -29.09 -36.62
N GLN A 6 4.93 -29.23 -36.37
CA GLN A 6 3.91 -28.49 -37.14
C GLN A 6 3.34 -27.30 -36.35
N THR A 7 3.47 -27.30 -35.03
CA THR A 7 2.94 -26.23 -34.16
C THR A 7 3.85 -25.01 -34.04
N VAL A 8 5.16 -25.17 -34.23
CA VAL A 8 6.14 -24.08 -34.11
C VAL A 8 6.15 -23.20 -35.37
N VAL A 9 5.93 -23.82 -36.54
CA VAL A 9 5.84 -23.13 -37.83
C VAL A 9 4.55 -22.31 -37.92
N ASP A 10 3.42 -22.86 -37.45
CA ASP A 10 2.14 -22.15 -37.39
C ASP A 10 2.16 -20.99 -36.39
N ALA A 11 2.83 -21.16 -35.24
CA ALA A 11 3.01 -20.08 -34.26
C ALA A 11 3.85 -18.93 -34.85
N ALA A 12 4.93 -19.25 -35.56
CA ALA A 12 5.78 -18.28 -36.24
C ALA A 12 5.02 -17.52 -37.35
N GLN A 13 4.18 -18.20 -38.13
CA GLN A 13 3.34 -17.57 -39.16
C GLN A 13 2.25 -16.68 -38.58
N ARG A 14 1.67 -17.02 -37.43
CA ARG A 14 0.68 -16.19 -36.73
C ARG A 14 1.31 -14.96 -36.11
N THR A 15 2.49 -15.07 -35.52
CA THR A 15 3.24 -13.89 -35.04
C THR A 15 3.68 -13.00 -36.19
N ALA A 16 4.11 -13.57 -37.33
CA ALA A 16 4.48 -12.78 -38.50
C ALA A 16 3.28 -12.01 -39.09
N LYS A 17 2.09 -12.63 -39.15
CA LYS A 17 0.86 -11.97 -39.59
C LYS A 17 0.40 -10.87 -38.63
N LEU A 18 0.49 -11.10 -37.31
CA LEU A 18 0.16 -10.06 -36.31
C LEU A 18 1.16 -8.88 -36.34
N ILE A 19 2.43 -9.15 -36.64
CA ILE A 19 3.46 -8.11 -36.80
C ILE A 19 3.27 -7.34 -38.12
N GLU A 20 2.84 -7.99 -39.20
CA GLU A 20 2.48 -7.33 -40.46
C GLU A 20 1.18 -6.53 -40.39
N GLU A 21 0.21 -6.97 -39.59
CA GLU A 21 -1.05 -6.25 -39.38
C GLU A 21 -0.88 -5.05 -38.43
N ALA A 22 0.11 -5.10 -37.52
CA ALA A 22 0.51 -3.99 -36.66
C ALA A 22 1.57 -3.07 -37.27
N LYS A 23 2.15 -3.41 -38.42
CA LYS A 23 3.17 -2.59 -39.11
C LYS A 23 2.75 -1.13 -39.30
N PRO A 24 1.52 -0.74 -39.73
CA PRO A 24 1.25 0.67 -39.95
C PRO A 24 1.24 1.51 -38.65
N ILE A 25 0.98 0.89 -37.49
CA ILE A 25 0.84 1.57 -36.20
C ILE A 25 2.19 1.56 -35.44
N ALA A 26 2.96 0.48 -35.56
CA ALA A 26 4.31 0.38 -34.99
C ALA A 26 5.36 1.12 -35.84
N VAL A 27 5.23 1.14 -37.16
CA VAL A 27 6.15 1.87 -38.05
C VAL A 27 5.91 3.38 -37.93
N SER A 28 4.67 3.85 -37.79
CA SER A 28 4.39 5.27 -37.57
C SER A 28 5.02 5.80 -36.26
N THR A 29 5.01 5.00 -35.19
CA THR A 29 5.62 5.40 -33.91
C THR A 29 7.14 5.26 -33.92
N VAL A 30 7.71 4.23 -34.57
CA VAL A 30 9.17 4.08 -34.71
C VAL A 30 9.76 5.11 -35.66
N GLU A 31 9.09 5.43 -36.77
CA GLU A 31 9.49 6.51 -37.68
C GLU A 31 9.31 7.88 -37.04
N THR A 32 8.27 8.10 -36.23
CA THR A 32 8.11 9.37 -35.49
C THR A 32 9.17 9.52 -34.40
N ILE A 33 9.62 8.44 -33.75
CA ILE A 33 10.73 8.50 -32.77
C ILE A 33 12.09 8.65 -33.46
N SER A 34 12.27 8.04 -34.65
CA SER A 34 13.50 8.11 -35.45
C SER A 34 13.63 9.42 -36.23
N SER A 35 12.51 10.02 -36.66
CA SER A 35 12.44 11.32 -37.34
C SER A 35 12.07 12.47 -36.39
N ALA A 36 11.92 12.21 -35.09
CA ALA A 36 11.67 13.26 -34.12
C ALA A 36 12.89 14.18 -34.08
N GLU A 37 12.66 15.46 -34.35
CA GLU A 37 13.61 16.53 -34.08
C GLU A 37 14.17 16.34 -32.65
N PRO A 38 15.49 16.51 -32.43
CA PRO A 38 16.11 16.33 -31.10
C PRO A 38 15.40 17.12 -29.98
N THR A 39 14.75 18.23 -30.33
CA THR A 39 13.89 19.06 -29.50
C THR A 39 12.60 18.38 -29.04
N LEU A 40 12.00 17.50 -29.84
CA LEU A 40 10.81 16.71 -29.47
C LEU A 40 11.15 15.61 -28.46
N ILE A 41 12.30 14.95 -28.64
CA ILE A 41 12.80 13.93 -27.69
C ILE A 41 13.15 14.61 -26.36
N LEU A 42 13.87 15.73 -26.41
CA LEU A 42 14.23 16.50 -25.22
C LEU A 42 12.99 17.09 -24.54
N GLY A 43 12.03 17.60 -25.30
CA GLY A 43 10.74 18.10 -24.79
C GLY A 43 9.92 17.00 -24.10
N GLY A 44 9.87 15.80 -24.69
CA GLY A 44 9.21 14.64 -24.10
C GLY A 44 9.87 14.18 -22.79
N LEU A 45 11.20 14.22 -22.71
CA LEU A 45 11.93 13.93 -21.47
C LEU A 45 11.68 14.97 -20.37
N VAL A 46 11.60 16.27 -20.73
CA VAL A 46 11.30 17.35 -19.78
C VAL A 46 9.87 17.22 -19.24
N VAL A 47 8.90 16.96 -20.12
CA VAL A 47 7.50 16.72 -19.72
C VAL A 47 7.40 15.45 -18.87
N GLY A 48 8.07 14.37 -19.29
CA GLY A 48 8.14 13.13 -18.53
C GLY A 48 8.75 13.33 -17.15
N TYR A 49 9.83 14.11 -17.03
CA TYR A 49 10.48 14.44 -15.76
C TYR A 49 9.59 15.27 -14.83
N PHE A 50 8.75 16.16 -15.36
CA PHE A 50 7.80 16.93 -14.56
C PHE A 50 6.58 16.11 -14.11
N LEU A 51 6.14 15.16 -14.93
CA LEU A 51 4.97 14.30 -14.65
C LEU A 51 5.33 13.06 -13.82
N LEU A 52 6.56 12.57 -13.88
CA LEU A 52 7.03 11.40 -13.12
C LEU A 52 6.81 11.56 -11.61
N PRO A 53 7.27 12.64 -10.94
CA PRO A 53 7.11 12.80 -9.50
C PRO A 53 5.65 12.84 -9.03
N PRO A 54 4.72 13.63 -9.61
CA PRO A 54 3.33 13.65 -9.15
C PRO A 54 2.61 12.33 -9.42
N VAL A 55 2.83 11.69 -10.58
CA VAL A 55 2.17 10.41 -10.91
C VAL A 55 2.65 9.29 -9.98
N PHE A 56 3.95 9.16 -9.74
CA PHE A 56 4.48 8.17 -8.79
C PHE A 56 4.08 8.48 -7.34
N SER A 57 3.94 9.76 -6.97
CA SER A 57 3.49 10.15 -5.63
C SER A 57 2.07 9.64 -5.36
N THR A 58 1.14 9.81 -6.30
CA THR A 58 -0.24 9.29 -6.14
C THR A 58 -0.30 7.77 -6.04
N LEU A 59 0.49 7.07 -6.85
CA LEU A 59 0.54 5.61 -6.84
C LEU A 59 1.18 5.06 -5.56
N SER A 60 2.25 5.70 -5.09
CA SER A 60 2.94 5.30 -3.85
C SER A 60 2.16 5.64 -2.59
N PHE A 61 1.26 6.65 -2.62
CA PHE A 61 0.38 6.94 -1.50
C PHE A 61 -0.57 5.78 -1.19
N SER A 62 -1.12 5.12 -2.22
CA SER A 62 -1.94 3.91 -2.06
C SER A 62 -1.18 2.73 -1.45
N LEU A 63 0.15 2.71 -1.62
CA LEU A 63 1.04 1.72 -0.99
C LEU A 63 1.44 2.12 0.45
N ARG A 64 1.15 3.35 0.88
CA ARG A 64 1.53 3.90 2.20
C ARG A 64 0.64 3.37 3.34
N GLY A 65 -0.42 2.64 3.02
CA GLY A 65 -1.10 1.72 3.95
C GLY A 65 -2.21 2.31 4.83
N TYR A 66 -2.51 3.60 4.75
CA TYR A 66 -3.64 4.20 5.50
C TYR A 66 -4.90 4.28 4.62
N GLN A 67 -6.00 3.69 5.11
CA GLN A 67 -7.26 3.57 4.37
C GLN A 67 -8.34 4.58 4.79
N GLY A 68 -8.03 5.50 5.70
CA GLY A 68 -8.98 6.47 6.25
C GLY A 68 -9.60 6.03 7.59
N ASP A 69 -10.49 6.89 8.10
CA ASP A 69 -11.18 6.68 9.37
C ASP A 69 -12.44 5.81 9.21
N LEU A 70 -12.72 5.00 10.23
CA LEU A 70 -13.83 4.06 10.23
C LEU A 70 -14.80 4.41 11.35
N SER A 71 -16.10 4.35 11.05
CA SER A 71 -17.10 4.40 12.10
C SER A 71 -17.06 3.12 12.96
N PRO A 72 -17.48 3.16 14.24
CA PRO A 72 -17.49 1.98 15.11
C PRO A 72 -18.28 0.80 14.52
N ALA A 73 -19.38 1.09 13.81
CA ALA A 73 -20.20 0.08 13.15
C ALA A 73 -19.44 -0.60 11.99
N GLN A 74 -18.74 0.19 11.16
CA GLN A 74 -17.93 -0.35 10.07
C GLN A 74 -16.73 -1.14 10.59
N ALA A 75 -16.06 -0.66 11.64
CA ALA A 75 -14.97 -1.39 12.27
C ALA A 75 -15.46 -2.76 12.80
N LEU A 76 -16.61 -2.80 13.48
CA LEU A 76 -17.19 -4.06 13.96
C LEU A 76 -17.50 -5.03 12.81
N ASP A 77 -18.02 -4.52 11.68
CA ASP A 77 -18.33 -5.33 10.51
C ASP A 77 -17.05 -5.94 9.89
N LEU A 78 -16.00 -5.13 9.74
CA LEU A 78 -14.70 -5.58 9.24
C LEU A 78 -14.06 -6.63 10.15
N MET A 79 -14.13 -6.42 11.47
CA MET A 79 -13.60 -7.38 12.45
C MET A 79 -14.38 -8.70 12.45
N SER A 80 -15.69 -8.66 12.20
CA SER A 80 -16.56 -9.83 12.24
C SER A 80 -16.52 -10.63 10.94
N LYS A 81 -16.54 -9.96 9.77
CA LYS A 81 -16.63 -10.59 8.45
C LYS A 81 -15.27 -10.83 7.79
N LYS A 82 -14.28 -9.96 8.04
CA LYS A 82 -12.95 -10.02 7.42
C LYS A 82 -11.86 -10.35 8.44
N ASN A 83 -10.66 -10.61 7.94
CA ASN A 83 -9.47 -10.89 8.74
C ASN A 83 -8.72 -9.61 9.11
N TYR A 84 -9.43 -8.65 9.72
CA TYR A 84 -8.82 -7.45 10.27
C TYR A 84 -8.40 -7.70 11.73
N ILE A 85 -7.32 -7.06 12.16
CA ILE A 85 -6.83 -7.10 13.55
C ILE A 85 -7.05 -5.71 14.14
N MET A 86 -7.68 -5.63 15.31
CA MET A 86 -7.83 -4.36 16.02
C MET A 86 -6.73 -4.25 17.05
N VAL A 87 -6.03 -3.12 17.04
CA VAL A 87 -5.04 -2.77 18.05
C VAL A 87 -5.57 -1.59 18.85
N ASP A 88 -5.85 -1.82 20.13
CA ASP A 88 -6.22 -0.78 21.08
C ASP A 88 -4.96 -0.14 21.65
N ILE A 89 -4.67 1.09 21.19
CA ILE A 89 -3.49 1.86 21.60
C ILE A 89 -3.78 2.81 22.76
N ARG A 90 -5.01 2.88 23.25
CA ARG A 90 -5.41 3.83 24.29
C ARG A 90 -4.65 3.58 25.60
N SER A 91 -4.50 4.63 26.39
CA SER A 91 -3.90 4.51 27.72
C SER A 91 -4.76 3.64 28.65
N GLU A 92 -4.16 3.01 29.66
CA GLU A 92 -4.91 2.22 30.64
C GLU A 92 -5.93 3.07 31.42
N LYS A 93 -5.67 4.38 31.56
CA LYS A 93 -6.60 5.34 32.16
C LYS A 93 -7.87 5.50 31.30
N ASP A 94 -7.70 5.58 29.98
CA ASP A 94 -8.81 5.74 29.05
C ASP A 94 -9.62 4.45 28.91
N LYS A 95 -8.93 3.30 28.94
CA LYS A 95 -9.58 1.97 29.01
C LYS A 95 -10.40 1.81 30.28
N GLY A 96 -9.93 2.33 31.41
CA GLY A 96 -10.67 2.33 32.67
C GLY A 96 -11.99 3.11 32.62
N LYS A 97 -12.05 4.19 31.82
CA LYS A 97 -13.24 5.04 31.68
C LYS A 97 -14.22 4.54 30.61
N ALA A 98 -13.69 4.26 29.41
CA ALA A 98 -14.50 3.91 28.24
C ALA A 98 -14.76 2.40 28.11
N GLY A 99 -14.03 1.58 28.86
CA GLY A 99 -14.10 0.12 28.80
C GLY A 99 -13.37 -0.47 27.58
N ILE A 100 -13.36 -1.80 27.56
CA ILE A 100 -12.78 -2.61 26.48
C ILE A 100 -13.89 -2.95 25.48
N PRO A 101 -13.65 -2.80 24.16
CA PRO A 101 -14.63 -3.18 23.14
C PRO A 101 -15.04 -4.65 23.27
N ARG A 102 -16.35 -4.91 23.29
CA ARG A 102 -16.89 -6.27 23.30
C ARG A 102 -17.07 -6.76 21.87
N PHE A 103 -16.39 -7.87 21.54
CA PHE A 103 -16.49 -8.51 20.23
C PHE A 103 -17.35 -9.79 20.28
N PRO A 104 -18.00 -10.15 19.16
CA PRO A 104 -18.60 -11.46 19.01
C PRO A 104 -17.53 -12.56 19.12
N PRO A 105 -17.91 -13.82 19.43
CA PRO A 105 -16.96 -14.91 19.61
C PRO A 105 -15.98 -15.10 18.44
N SER A 106 -16.44 -14.88 17.21
CA SER A 106 -15.66 -14.98 15.98
C SER A 106 -14.53 -13.94 15.86
N ALA A 107 -14.67 -12.79 16.52
CA ALA A 107 -13.71 -11.69 16.48
C ALA A 107 -12.98 -11.47 17.83
N LYS A 108 -13.32 -12.23 18.88
CA LYS A 108 -12.73 -12.09 20.22
C LYS A 108 -11.20 -12.20 20.25
N ASN A 109 -10.62 -13.10 19.45
CA ASN A 109 -9.16 -13.26 19.36
C ASN A 109 -8.48 -12.14 18.52
N LYS A 110 -9.24 -11.29 17.81
CA LYS A 110 -8.66 -10.31 16.88
C LYS A 110 -8.33 -8.96 17.53
N LEU A 111 -8.58 -8.81 18.84
CA LEU A 111 -8.21 -7.64 19.62
C LEU A 111 -6.83 -7.84 20.27
N ILE A 112 -5.93 -6.87 20.08
CA ILE A 112 -4.64 -6.79 20.77
C ILE A 112 -4.59 -5.46 21.52
N SER A 113 -4.26 -5.50 22.80
CA SER A 113 -4.08 -4.30 23.61
C SER A 113 -2.60 -3.95 23.68
N VAL A 114 -2.22 -2.76 23.21
CA VAL A 114 -0.86 -2.21 23.31
C VAL A 114 -0.98 -0.87 24.05
N PRO A 115 -0.53 -0.75 25.30
CA PRO A 115 -0.65 0.50 26.02
C PRO A 115 0.19 1.61 25.36
N LEU A 116 -0.36 2.83 25.32
CA LEU A 116 0.40 4.03 24.98
C LEU A 116 1.47 4.26 26.07
N GLU A 117 2.74 4.18 25.68
CA GLU A 117 3.84 4.58 26.56
C GLU A 117 4.17 6.06 26.32
N GLU A 118 3.91 6.87 27.34
CA GLU A 118 4.26 8.28 27.36
C GLU A 118 5.77 8.44 27.58
N LEU A 119 6.37 9.37 26.86
CA LEU A 119 7.78 9.68 27.08
C LEU A 119 7.96 10.34 28.45
N PRO A 120 9.07 10.07 29.17
CA PRO A 120 9.35 10.78 30.40
C PRO A 120 9.52 12.29 30.14
N SER A 121 9.06 13.13 31.06
CA SER A 121 8.99 14.59 30.92
C SER A 121 10.30 15.25 30.49
N LYS A 122 11.45 14.70 30.93
CA LYS A 122 12.78 15.15 30.50
C LYS A 122 12.99 14.94 29.00
N LEU A 123 12.64 13.78 28.45
CA LEU A 123 12.82 13.50 27.02
C LEU A 123 11.83 14.26 26.15
N GLN A 124 10.62 14.52 26.65
CA GLN A 124 9.62 15.31 25.94
C GLN A 124 10.13 16.71 25.59
N SER A 125 10.89 17.36 26.48
CA SER A 125 11.44 18.70 26.21
C SER A 125 12.64 18.71 25.28
N LEU A 126 13.31 17.57 25.06
CA LEU A 126 14.44 17.45 24.13
C LEU A 126 13.98 17.17 22.69
N VAL A 127 12.82 16.56 22.49
CA VAL A 127 12.34 16.17 21.16
C VAL A 127 11.49 17.28 20.52
N ARG A 128 11.66 17.48 19.21
CA ARG A 128 10.90 18.48 18.44
C ARG A 128 9.38 18.28 18.53
N SER A 129 8.93 17.03 18.65
CA SER A 129 7.51 16.69 18.75
C SER A 129 7.33 15.38 19.52
N ALA A 130 6.98 15.47 20.81
CA ALA A 130 6.79 14.31 21.69
C ALA A 130 5.75 13.32 21.14
N LYS A 131 4.57 13.81 20.75
CA LYS A 131 3.48 12.98 20.21
C LYS A 131 3.88 12.13 19.00
N LYS A 132 4.74 12.66 18.13
CA LYS A 132 5.21 11.92 16.95
C LYS A 132 6.11 10.76 17.35
N VAL A 133 7.03 10.99 18.29
CA VAL A 133 7.94 9.96 18.78
C VAL A 133 7.18 8.88 19.56
N GLU A 134 6.17 9.27 20.34
CA GLU A 134 5.28 8.33 21.03
C GLU A 134 4.51 7.46 20.03
N ALA A 135 3.93 8.06 18.98
CA ALA A 135 3.27 7.32 17.91
C ALA A 135 4.23 6.38 17.17
N GLU A 136 5.46 6.81 16.89
CA GLU A 136 6.49 5.96 16.26
C GLU A 136 6.90 4.78 17.15
N MET A 137 7.05 5.00 18.46
CA MET A 137 7.37 3.94 19.41
C MET A 137 6.27 2.89 19.50
N VAL A 138 5.00 3.33 19.47
CA VAL A 138 3.84 2.43 19.43
C VAL A 138 3.77 1.69 18.10
N ALA A 139 3.94 2.39 16.98
CA ALA A 139 3.97 1.78 15.65
C ALA A 139 5.06 0.70 15.54
N LEU A 140 6.24 0.94 16.11
CA LEU A 140 7.31 -0.05 16.19
C LEU A 140 6.87 -1.28 16.99
N LYS A 141 6.28 -1.11 18.17
CA LYS A 141 5.75 -2.24 18.95
C LYS A 141 4.72 -3.05 18.18
N ILE A 142 3.79 -2.36 17.50
CA ILE A 142 2.77 -3.00 16.67
C ILE A 142 3.45 -3.80 15.54
N SER A 143 4.47 -3.25 14.90
CA SER A 143 5.19 -3.93 13.81
C SER A 143 5.89 -5.23 14.24
N TYR A 144 6.30 -5.32 15.50
CA TYR A 144 6.93 -6.52 16.07
C TYR A 144 5.95 -7.52 16.70
N LEU A 145 4.63 -7.27 16.64
CA LEU A 145 3.64 -8.24 17.13
C LEU A 145 3.62 -9.49 16.24
N LYS A 146 3.75 -10.68 16.85
CA LYS A 146 3.76 -11.98 16.15
C LYS A 146 2.56 -12.22 15.22
N LYS A 147 1.43 -11.57 15.52
CA LYS A 147 0.17 -11.73 14.78
C LYS A 147 0.07 -10.83 13.55
N ILE A 148 1.00 -9.88 13.39
CA ILE A 148 0.98 -8.86 12.34
C ILE A 148 2.08 -9.14 11.32
N ASN A 149 1.74 -9.03 10.04
CA ASN A 149 2.66 -9.14 8.91
C ASN A 149 2.43 -8.01 7.91
N LYS A 150 3.30 -7.87 6.89
CA LYS A 150 3.21 -6.80 5.88
C LYS A 150 1.89 -6.77 5.08
N GLY A 151 1.14 -7.88 5.04
CA GLY A 151 -0.15 -7.96 4.35
C GLY A 151 -1.36 -7.92 5.29
N SER A 152 -1.15 -7.68 6.58
CA SER A 152 -2.22 -7.67 7.58
C SER A 152 -3.00 -6.36 7.50
N ASN A 153 -4.32 -6.45 7.52
CA ASN A 153 -5.18 -5.27 7.65
C ASN A 153 -5.39 -4.97 9.13
N ILE A 154 -5.02 -3.76 9.55
CA ILE A 154 -5.02 -3.36 10.96
C ILE A 154 -6.00 -2.20 11.13
N VAL A 155 -6.85 -2.28 12.16
CA VAL A 155 -7.64 -1.15 12.66
C VAL A 155 -6.97 -0.66 13.93
N ILE A 156 -6.61 0.61 13.97
CA ILE A 156 -6.05 1.24 15.17
C ILE A 156 -7.19 1.93 15.91
N LEU A 157 -7.32 1.62 17.20
CA LEU A 157 -8.25 2.30 18.10
C LEU A 157 -7.44 3.25 18.99
N ASP A 158 -7.63 4.54 18.78
CA ASP A 158 -6.96 5.64 19.48
C ASP A 158 -7.98 6.49 20.30
N SER A 159 -7.46 7.43 21.11
CA SER A 159 -8.23 8.36 21.97
C SER A 159 -8.55 9.69 21.30
#